data_AF-A0A371KDM2-F1
#
_entry.id   AF-A0A371KDM2-F1
#
_cell.length_a   1.000
_cell.length_b   1.000
_cell.length_c   1.000
_cell.angle_alpha   90.00
_cell.angle_beta   90.00
_cell.angle_gamma   90.00
#
_symmetry.space_group_name_H-M   'P 1'
#
loop_
_entity.id
_entity.type
_entity.pdbx_description
1 polymer ?
#
loop_
_entity_poly.entity_id
_entity_poly.type
_entity_poly.pdbx_seq_one_letter_code
_entity_poly.pdbx_strand_id
1 'polypeptide(L)' 'MAEETDLEELRRGTELVKRGFAQMQKGGVIMDVVNAEQAKIAEEAGAVAVMALEAVPADIRKRGGVSRMADPEKVKEI' A
#
# COMPACT_ATOMS: atom_id res chain seq x y z
N MET A 1 -22.28 -7.34 3.86
CA MET A 1 -21.57 -6.28 4.61
C MET A 1 -20.49 -7.01 5.39
N ALA A 2 -19.22 -6.62 5.27
CA ALA A 2 -18.18 -7.23 6.09
C ALA A 2 -18.53 -6.95 7.55
N GLU A 3 -18.60 -7.98 8.39
CA GLU A 3 -18.71 -7.77 9.84
C GLU A 3 -17.55 -6.87 10.27
N GLU A 4 -17.88 -5.75 10.91
CA GLU A 4 -16.90 -4.82 11.44
C GLU A 4 -16.09 -5.61 12.48
N THR A 5 -14.82 -5.88 12.19
CA THR A 5 -13.96 -6.60 13.14
C THR A 5 -13.79 -5.71 14.37
N ASP A 6 -14.37 -6.12 15.49
CA ASP A 6 -14.12 -5.49 16.77
C ASP A 6 -12.70 -5.85 17.25
N LEU A 7 -11.79 -4.87 17.18
CA LEU A 7 -10.40 -5.05 17.62
C LEU A 7 -10.30 -5.13 19.15
N GLU A 8 -11.33 -4.70 19.89
CA GLU A 8 -11.33 -4.73 21.37
C GLU A 8 -11.45 -6.17 21.91
N GLU A 9 -11.99 -7.10 21.13
CA GLU A 9 -12.02 -8.53 21.47
C GLU A 9 -10.63 -9.17 21.40
N LEU A 10 -9.74 -8.63 20.57
CA LEU A 10 -8.37 -9.11 20.40
C LEU A 10 -7.45 -8.41 21.41
N ARG A 11 -7.16 -9.07 22.54
CA ARG A 11 -6.36 -8.45 23.61
C ARG A 11 -4.84 -8.52 23.39
N ARG A 12 -4.33 -9.55 22.71
CA ARG A 12 -2.90 -9.81 22.49
C ARG A 12 -2.69 -10.66 21.23
N GLY A 13 -1.46 -10.73 20.74
CA GLY A 13 -1.02 -11.68 19.72
C GLY A 13 -0.85 -11.09 18.32
N THR A 14 -0.37 -11.91 17.40
CA THR A 14 -0.01 -11.50 16.02
C THR A 14 -1.18 -10.90 15.26
N GLU A 15 -2.40 -11.40 15.48
CA GLU A 15 -3.59 -10.94 14.78
C GLU A 15 -3.96 -9.51 15.17
N LEU A 16 -3.93 -9.19 16.47
CA LEU A 16 -4.15 -7.83 16.96
C LEU A 16 -3.17 -6.85 16.32
N VAL A 17 -1.88 -7.20 16.28
CA VAL A 17 -0.83 -6.33 15.74
C VAL A 17 -1.05 -6.06 14.24
N LYS A 18 -1.32 -7.12 13.46
CA LYS A 18 -1.54 -6.99 12.01
C LYS A 18 -2.81 -6.20 11.68
N ARG A 19 -3.91 -6.48 12.38
CA ARG A 19 -5.17 -5.75 12.16
C ARG A 19 -5.11 -4.31 12.68
N GLY A 20 -4.42 -4.09 13.80
CA GLY A 20 -4.16 -2.75 14.34
C GLY A 20 -3.38 -1.87 13.36
N PHE A 21 -2.36 -2.43 12.69
CA PHE A 21 -1.63 -1.71 11.63
C PHE A 21 -2.55 -1.32 10.45
N ALA A 22 -3.47 -2.19 10.04
CA ALA A 22 -4.45 -1.85 9.02
C ALA A 22 -5.41 -0.74 9.48
N GLN A 23 -5.81 -0.74 10.75
CA GLN A 23 -6.69 0.27 11.33
C GLN A 23 -6.07 1.68 11.33
N MET A 24 -4.74 1.78 11.49
CA MET A 24 -4.02 3.07 11.43
C MET A 24 -4.13 3.76 10.07
N GLN A 25 -4.42 3.02 9.00
CA GLN A 25 -4.59 3.56 7.64
C GLN A 25 -6.04 3.98 7.34
N LYS A 26 -6.98 3.77 8.28
CA LYS A 26 -8.41 4.07 8.10
C LYS A 26 -8.62 5.56 7.81
N GLY A 27 -9.41 5.85 6.77
CA GLY A 27 -9.74 7.22 6.34
C GLY A 27 -8.68 7.90 5.48
N GLY A 28 -7.56 7.22 5.19
CA GLY A 28 -6.52 7.71 4.31
C GLY A 28 -6.66 7.24 2.85
N VAL A 29 -5.74 7.73 2.01
CA VAL A 29 -5.55 7.28 0.63
C VAL A 29 -4.19 6.60 0.50
N ILE A 30 -4.14 5.47 -0.19
CA ILE A 30 -2.91 4.77 -0.57
C ILE A 30 -2.68 4.99 -2.06
N MET A 31 -1.50 5.48 -2.45
CA MET A 31 -1.20 5.83 -3.85
C MET A 31 -0.19 4.87 -4.48
N ASP A 32 -0.47 4.45 -5.73
CA ASP A 32 0.45 3.68 -6.56
C ASP A 32 1.61 4.57 -7.06
N VAL A 33 2.86 4.16 -6.84
CA VAL A 33 4.06 4.91 -7.26
C VAL A 33 5.12 3.99 -7.88
N VAL A 34 5.87 4.49 -8.86
CA VAL A 34 6.90 3.72 -9.59
C VAL A 34 8.33 4.22 -9.39
N ASN A 35 8.52 5.33 -8.68
CA ASN A 35 9.82 5.91 -8.35
C ASN A 35 9.75 6.82 -7.10
N ALA A 36 10.90 7.22 -6.57
CA ALA A 36 11.00 8.05 -5.37
C ALA A 36 10.39 9.45 -5.52
N GLU A 37 10.37 10.01 -6.73
CA GLU A 37 9.76 11.33 -6.98
C GLU A 37 8.24 11.28 -6.79
N GLN A 38 7.57 10.27 -7.35
CA GLN A 38 6.14 10.06 -7.15
C GLN A 38 5.79 9.76 -5.69
N ALA A 39 6.66 9.03 -4.97
CA ALA A 39 6.49 8.76 -3.56
C ALA A 39 6.47 10.05 -2.72
N LYS A 40 7.39 10.97 -2.98
CA LYS A 40 7.42 12.29 -2.33
C LYS A 40 6.18 13.11 -2.65
N ILE A 41 5.76 13.14 -3.91
CA ILE A 41 4.54 13.86 -4.32
C ILE A 41 3.30 13.28 -3.60
N ALA A 42 3.22 11.95 -3.47
CA ALA A 42 2.12 11.29 -2.77
C ALA A 42 2.10 11.63 -1.27
N GLU A 43 3.26 11.64 -0.62
CA GLU A 43 3.41 12.06 0.78
C GLU A 43 2.98 13.52 0.97
N GLU A 44 3.47 14.44 0.13
CA GLU A 44 3.12 15.86 0.16
C GLU A 44 1.62 16.10 -0.11
N ALA A 45 0.99 15.26 -0.93
CA ALA A 45 -0.44 15.29 -1.20
C ALA A 45 -1.30 14.71 -0.05
N GLY A 46 -0.68 14.17 1.01
CA GLY A 46 -1.37 13.62 2.19
C GLY A 46 -1.79 12.16 2.07
N ALA A 47 -1.14 11.37 1.20
CA ALA A 47 -1.32 9.92 1.21
C ALA A 47 -0.82 9.33 2.55
N VAL A 48 -1.58 8.40 3.14
CA VAL A 48 -1.19 7.73 4.39
C VAL A 48 -0.18 6.61 4.18
N ALA A 49 -0.09 6.11 2.95
CA ALA A 49 0.87 5.12 2.51
C ALA A 49 1.03 5.19 0.98
N VAL A 50 2.10 4.56 0.47
CA VAL A 50 2.33 4.36 -0.95
C VAL A 50 2.48 2.88 -1.28
N MET A 51 2.10 2.49 -2.49
CA MET A 51 2.31 1.15 -3.04
C MET A 51 3.38 1.22 -4.11
N ALA A 52 4.53 0.59 -3.86
CA ALA A 52 5.63 0.53 -4.82
C ALA A 52 5.41 -0.58 -5.86
N LEU A 53 5.44 -0.22 -7.14
CA LEU A 53 5.19 -1.13 -8.27
C LEU A 53 6.15 -0.89 -9.44
N GLU A 54 6.30 -1.90 -10.30
CA GLU A 54 7.15 -1.81 -11.49
C GLU A 54 6.59 -0.85 -12.57
N ALA A 55 5.26 -0.75 -12.68
CA ALA A 55 4.54 0.07 -13.64
C ALA A 55 3.07 0.24 -13.21
N VAL A 56 2.49 1.41 -13.45
CA VAL A 56 1.10 1.73 -13.04
C VAL A 56 0.11 0.76 -13.71
N PRO A 57 -1.00 0.34 -13.06
CA PRO A 57 -1.92 -0.63 -13.64
C PRO A 57 -2.46 -0.25 -15.03
N ALA A 58 -2.60 1.04 -15.33
CA ALA A 58 -2.98 1.51 -16.65
C ALA A 58 -1.95 1.13 -17.72
N ASP A 59 -0.66 1.24 -17.41
CA ASP A 59 0.43 0.92 -18.34
C ASP A 59 0.65 -0.58 -18.44
N ILE A 60 0.50 -1.33 -17.34
CA ILE A 60 0.45 -2.80 -17.36
C ILE A 60 -0.61 -3.29 -18.34
N ARG A 61 -1.83 -2.74 -18.26
CA ARG A 61 -2.93 -3.12 -19.17
C ARG A 61 -2.65 -2.78 -20.62
N LYS A 62 -1.99 -1.63 -20.90
CA LYS A 62 -1.63 -1.22 -22.27
C LYS A 62 -0.53 -2.10 -22.87
N ARG A 63 0.54 -2.37 -22.12
CA ARG A 63 1.70 -3.12 -22.62
C ARG A 63 1.44 -4.62 -22.74
N GLY A 64 0.54 -5.16 -21.92
CA GLY A 64 0.26 -6.59 -21.85
C GLY A 64 1.46 -7.41 -21.33
N GLY A 65 1.38 -8.73 -21.51
CA GLY A 65 2.42 -9.65 -21.07
C GLY A 65 2.40 -9.95 -19.57
N VAL A 66 3.54 -10.41 -19.04
CA VAL A 66 3.66 -10.83 -17.64
C VAL A 66 4.08 -9.63 -16.77
N SER A 67 3.37 -9.43 -15.66
CA SER A 67 3.73 -8.47 -14.61
C SER A 67 4.14 -9.22 -13.35
N ARG A 68 5.20 -8.75 -12.68
CA ARG A 68 5.77 -9.41 -11.49
C ARG A 68 5.91 -8.43 -10.34
N MET A 69 6.47 -8.91 -9.23
CA MET A 69 6.90 -8.05 -8.14
C MET A 69 7.91 -7.02 -8.64
N ALA A 70 7.82 -5.78 -8.14
CA ALA A 70 8.86 -4.77 -8.36
C ALA A 70 10.22 -5.26 -7.88
N ASP A 71 11.28 -4.78 -8.52
CA ASP A 71 12.65 -5.06 -8.07
C ASP A 71 12.82 -4.59 -6.61
N PRO A 72 13.31 -5.44 -5.69
CA PRO A 72 13.58 -5.04 -4.31
C PRO A 72 14.46 -3.79 -4.17
N GLU A 73 15.34 -3.49 -5.13
CA GLU A 73 16.12 -2.25 -5.13
C GLU A 73 15.22 -1.03 -5.31
N LYS A 74 14.24 -1.08 -6.21
CA LYS A 74 13.25 0.00 -6.40
C LYS A 74 12.38 0.20 -5.17
N VAL A 75 11.99 -0.90 -4.51
CA VAL A 75 11.18 -0.82 -3.28
C VAL A 75 11.96 -0.19 -2.12
N LYS A 76 13.29 -0.31 -2.09
CA LYS A 76 14.15 0.35 -1.09
C LYS A 76 14.42 1.82 -1.40
N GLU A 77 14.33 2.20 -2.67
CA GLU A 77 14.53 3.58 -3.13
C GLU A 77 13.32 4.47 -2.79
N ILE A 78 12.12 3.88 -2.86
CA ILE A 78 10.83 4.51 -2.53
C ILE A 78 10.62 4.52 -1.01
#